data_AF-A0A091E2Q7-F1
#
_entry.id   AF-A0A091E2Q7-F1
#
_cell.length_a   1.000
_cell.length_b   1.000
_cell.length_c   1.000
_cell.angle_alpha   90.00
_cell.angle_beta   90.00
_cell.angle_gamma   90.00
#
_symmetry.space_group_name_H-M   'P 1'
#
loop_
_entity.id
_entity.type
_entity.pdbx_description
1 polymer ?
#
loop_
_entity_poly.entity_id
_entity_poly.type
_entity_poly.pdbx_seq_one_letter_code
_entity_poly.pdbx_strand_id
1 'polypeptide(L)'
;MLILVAFLQWEEVPTPQHQVAVTQELEATLHLEVIQPLEAVLVPHSQGELHPTREAKDLEPHQVDQVFLATPSHPHRLTVVVDQHRAHYLMSTESFPSYPVFSPVSLDYSSEGTQGTIRPAANFDAMRDAEILRKAMKGFGTDEQAIVDVVANRSNDQRQKIKAAFKTMYGKDLIKDLKSELSGNMEELILALFMPPTYYDAWSLRNAMQGNRDENQSVNHQMAQEDAQRLFQAGEGRLGTDESCFNMILATRSFPQLKATIEAYSRMANRDLLSSVSREFSGYIESGLKTILQCALNRPAFFAERLYYSMKGAGTDDSTLVRIVVSRSEIDLVQIKQLFTHMYQKTLGTMIASDTSGDYRRLLLAIVGQ
;
A
#
# COMPACT_ATOMS: atom_id res chain seq x y z
N MET A 1 16.29 -10.55 15.28
CA MET A 1 15.58 -11.77 15.76
C MET A 1 15.01 -11.65 17.19
N LEU A 2 15.28 -10.56 17.94
CA LEU A 2 14.72 -10.38 19.30
C LEU A 2 13.37 -9.63 19.36
N ILE A 3 12.96 -8.94 18.29
CA ILE A 3 11.68 -8.18 18.26
C ILE A 3 10.50 -9.07 17.82
N LEU A 4 10.75 -10.18 17.11
CA LEU A 4 9.68 -11.05 16.59
C LEU A 4 9.19 -12.12 17.57
N VAL A 5 9.92 -12.40 18.66
CA VAL A 5 9.54 -13.45 19.63
C VAL A 5 8.54 -12.91 20.67
N ALA A 6 8.48 -11.59 20.90
CA ALA A 6 7.61 -11.02 21.93
C ALA A 6 6.11 -10.92 21.53
N PHE A 7 5.77 -11.01 20.24
CA PHE A 7 4.39 -10.78 19.78
C PHE A 7 3.54 -12.06 19.67
N LEU A 8 4.11 -13.25 19.80
CA LEU A 8 3.44 -14.53 19.51
C LEU A 8 2.95 -15.31 20.73
N GLN A 9 2.95 -14.72 21.94
CA GLN A 9 2.52 -15.42 23.17
C GLN A 9 1.40 -14.74 23.96
N TRP A 10 0.74 -13.70 23.45
CA TRP A 10 -0.31 -13.00 24.21
C TRP A 10 -1.72 -13.28 23.66
N GLU A 11 -2.44 -14.20 24.30
CA GLU A 11 -3.81 -14.59 23.93
C GLU A 11 -4.93 -13.75 24.59
N GLU A 12 -4.62 -12.66 25.31
CA GLU A 12 -5.66 -11.77 25.86
C GLU A 12 -5.31 -10.28 25.79
N VAL A 13 -6.34 -9.44 25.64
CA VAL A 13 -6.26 -7.98 25.49
C VAL A 13 -5.69 -7.35 26.78
N PRO A 14 -4.54 -6.64 26.73
CA PRO A 14 -3.91 -6.13 27.94
C PRO A 14 -4.67 -4.95 28.55
N THR A 15 -4.89 -5.01 29.86
CA THR A 15 -5.44 -3.92 30.69
C THR A 15 -4.56 -2.66 30.63
N PRO A 16 -5.08 -1.45 30.89
CA PRO A 16 -4.31 -0.19 30.82
C PRO A 16 -3.01 -0.18 31.64
N GLN A 17 -2.96 -0.88 32.78
CA GLN A 17 -1.75 -0.99 33.60
C GLN A 17 -0.64 -1.82 32.95
N HIS A 18 -0.99 -2.81 32.11
CA HIS A 18 -0.03 -3.63 31.36
C HIS A 18 0.55 -2.88 30.14
N GLN A 19 -0.21 -1.95 29.55
CA GLN A 19 0.28 -1.11 28.45
C GLN A 19 1.37 -0.13 28.90
N VAL A 20 1.28 0.36 30.14
CA VAL A 20 2.29 1.27 30.74
C VAL A 20 3.60 0.54 31.04
N ALA A 21 3.55 -0.71 31.50
CA ALA A 21 4.74 -1.52 31.75
C ALA A 21 5.49 -1.85 30.44
N VAL A 22 4.76 -2.19 29.37
CA VAL A 22 5.33 -2.49 28.05
C VAL A 22 5.96 -1.25 27.41
N THR A 23 5.38 -0.06 27.59
CA THR A 23 5.95 1.20 27.09
C THR A 23 7.23 1.57 27.84
N GLN A 24 7.28 1.39 29.16
CA GLN A 24 8.49 1.63 29.95
C GLN A 24 9.64 0.67 29.62
N GLU A 25 9.34 -0.60 29.33
CA GLU A 25 10.35 -1.60 28.97
C GLU A 25 10.87 -1.40 27.53
N LEU A 26 10.00 -0.95 26.61
CA LEU A 26 10.39 -0.48 25.27
C LEU A 26 11.25 0.80 25.33
N GLU A 27 10.90 1.77 26.17
CA GLU A 27 11.67 3.00 26.38
C GLU A 27 13.05 2.72 27.01
N ALA A 28 13.14 1.78 27.96
CA ALA A 28 14.43 1.38 28.55
C ALA A 28 15.35 0.66 27.55
N THR A 29 14.77 -0.07 26.58
CA THR A 29 15.52 -0.80 25.55
C THR A 29 15.93 0.10 24.38
N LEU A 30 15.24 1.23 24.18
CA LEU A 30 15.49 2.23 23.12
C LEU A 30 16.42 3.38 23.55
N HIS A 31 17.00 3.35 24.75
CA HIS A 31 18.01 4.33 25.16
C HIS A 31 19.39 4.07 24.51
N LEU A 32 19.45 4.29 23.20
CA LEU A 32 20.60 4.83 22.47
C LEU A 32 20.03 5.60 21.28
N GLU A 33 20.25 6.92 21.30
CA GLU A 33 19.91 7.92 20.26
C GLU A 33 18.47 8.45 20.23
N VAL A 34 18.07 9.12 21.32
CA VAL A 34 17.22 10.32 21.19
C VAL A 34 17.96 11.50 21.81
N ILE A 35 18.44 12.36 20.93
CA ILE A 35 19.05 13.66 21.24
C ILE A 35 18.02 14.49 22.02
N GLN A 36 18.33 14.82 23.28
CA GLN A 36 17.55 15.77 24.07
C GLN A 36 17.80 17.20 23.53
N PRO A 37 16.80 18.10 23.52
CA PRO A 37 17.01 19.49 23.14
C PRO A 37 17.86 20.20 24.22
N LEU A 38 18.95 20.85 23.81
CA LEU A 38 19.74 21.71 24.70
C LEU A 38 18.90 22.92 25.15
N GLU A 39 18.49 22.93 26.41
CA GLU A 39 18.13 24.17 27.11
C GLU A 39 19.41 24.96 27.40
N ALA A 40 19.43 26.21 26.94
CA ALA A 40 20.54 27.13 27.15
C ALA A 40 20.65 27.51 28.63
N VAL A 41 21.72 27.06 29.30
CA VAL A 41 22.12 27.58 30.60
C VAL A 41 23.16 28.69 30.36
N LEU A 42 22.73 29.93 30.57
CA LEU A 42 23.61 31.10 30.65
C LEU A 42 24.34 31.09 31.99
N VAL A 43 25.69 31.07 31.98
CA VAL A 43 26.53 31.42 33.13
C VAL A 43 27.61 32.42 32.68
N PRO A 44 27.81 33.56 33.38
CA PRO A 44 28.72 34.61 32.93
C PRO A 44 30.15 34.48 33.47
N HIS A 45 31.08 34.93 32.62
CA HIS A 45 32.44 35.46 32.87
C HIS A 45 33.54 34.57 33.48
N SER A 46 34.67 34.50 32.79
CA SER A 46 35.83 35.38 33.05
C SER A 46 36.97 35.14 32.05
N GLN A 47 37.78 36.17 31.88
CA GLN A 47 38.79 36.36 30.84
C GLN A 47 39.93 35.35 30.89
N GLY A 48 40.43 34.93 29.73
CA GLY A 48 41.68 34.18 29.59
C GLY A 48 41.98 33.87 28.12
N GLU A 49 42.92 34.61 27.54
CA GLU A 49 43.44 34.38 26.18
C GLU A 49 44.03 32.97 26.04
N LEU A 50 43.75 32.28 24.93
CA LEU A 50 44.38 31.02 24.55
C LEU A 50 45.17 31.20 23.26
N HIS A 51 46.49 31.07 23.36
CA HIS A 51 47.38 30.79 22.23
C HIS A 51 47.13 29.35 21.73
N PRO A 52 47.14 29.09 20.40
CA PRO A 52 46.99 27.74 19.87
C PRO A 52 48.31 26.97 19.99
N THR A 53 48.39 26.03 20.91
CA THR A 53 49.44 24.99 20.92
C THR A 53 48.83 23.60 20.89
N ARG A 54 48.62 23.10 19.66
CA ARG A 54 48.93 21.74 19.18
C ARG A 54 48.51 21.64 17.72
N GLU A 55 49.48 21.43 16.83
CA GLU A 55 49.22 21.17 15.41
C GLU A 55 48.53 19.81 15.24
N ALA A 56 47.59 19.73 14.29
CA ALA A 56 46.74 18.56 14.01
C ALA A 56 47.47 17.35 13.40
N LYS A 57 48.79 17.22 13.59
CA LYS A 57 49.61 16.13 13.04
C LYS A 57 49.77 14.93 13.97
N ASP A 58 49.41 15.07 15.26
CA ASP A 58 49.60 14.02 16.27
C ASP A 58 48.27 13.37 16.73
N LEU A 59 47.17 13.51 15.98
CA LEU A 59 45.86 12.94 16.31
C LEU A 59 45.52 11.75 15.40
N GLU A 60 45.08 10.65 16.02
CA GLU A 60 44.59 9.46 15.31
C GLU A 60 43.24 9.73 14.60
N PRO A 61 42.92 9.03 13.48
CA PRO A 61 41.84 9.42 12.56
C PRO A 61 40.42 9.48 13.14
N HIS A 62 40.18 8.84 14.27
CA HIS A 62 38.88 8.81 14.96
C HIS A 62 38.68 9.99 15.92
N GLN A 63 39.67 10.89 16.06
CA GLN A 63 39.60 12.04 16.97
C GLN A 63 39.42 13.41 16.27
N VAL A 64 39.18 13.45 14.95
CA VAL A 64 39.18 14.70 14.16
C VAL A 64 37.77 15.21 13.79
N ASP A 65 36.70 14.58 14.28
CA ASP A 65 35.34 14.89 13.80
C ASP A 65 34.68 16.15 14.37
N GLN A 66 35.36 16.99 15.15
CA GLN A 66 34.79 18.27 15.60
C GLN A 66 35.83 19.39 15.67
N VAL A 67 36.02 20.10 14.55
CA VAL A 67 36.60 21.44 14.57
C VAL A 67 35.62 22.39 13.88
N PHE A 68 34.95 23.24 14.67
CA PHE A 68 34.09 24.31 14.18
C PHE A 68 34.91 25.60 14.08
N LEU A 69 34.92 26.25 12.90
CA LEU A 69 35.46 27.60 12.74
C LEU A 69 34.29 28.60 12.67
N ALA A 70 34.26 29.55 13.60
CA ALA A 70 33.35 30.69 13.56
C ALA A 70 33.89 31.76 12.59
N THR A 71 33.05 32.28 11.69
CA THR A 71 33.40 33.43 10.85
C THR A 71 32.89 34.75 11.46
N PRO A 72 33.59 35.89 11.25
CA PRO A 72 33.43 37.07 12.10
C PRO A 72 32.18 37.92 11.86
N SER A 73 31.33 37.58 10.88
CA SER A 73 30.26 38.48 10.45
C SER A 73 28.92 38.26 11.15
N HIS A 74 28.51 37.04 11.54
CA HIS A 74 27.16 36.79 12.13
C HIS A 74 27.17 35.73 13.26
N PRO A 75 27.14 36.12 14.55
CA PRO A 75 27.33 35.20 15.69
C PRO A 75 26.15 34.26 16.04
N HIS A 76 25.08 34.21 15.24
CA HIS A 76 23.89 33.38 15.53
C HIS A 76 23.43 32.48 14.37
N ARG A 77 24.28 32.22 13.36
CA ARG A 77 23.92 31.36 12.24
C ARG A 77 24.99 30.29 11.98
N LEU A 78 24.72 29.06 12.39
CA LEU A 78 25.51 27.90 11.96
C LEU A 78 25.21 27.64 10.48
N THR A 79 26.25 27.63 9.65
CA THR A 79 26.16 27.23 8.24
C THR A 79 27.07 26.04 8.06
N VAL A 80 26.52 24.90 7.65
CA VAL A 80 27.31 23.70 7.33
C VAL A 80 27.98 23.95 5.98
N VAL A 81 29.30 24.12 5.98
CA VAL A 81 30.10 24.12 4.75
C VAL A 81 30.58 22.68 4.57
N VAL A 82 30.01 21.99 3.59
CA VAL A 82 30.52 20.66 3.19
C VAL A 82 31.77 20.90 2.35
N ASP A 83 32.92 20.49 2.88
CA ASP A 83 34.21 20.51 2.19
C ASP A 83 34.15 19.62 0.93
N GLN A 84 34.53 20.19 -0.21
CA GLN A 84 34.32 19.63 -1.55
C GLN A 84 35.43 18.65 -1.99
N HIS A 85 36.31 18.21 -1.09
CA HIS A 85 37.44 17.35 -1.46
C HIS A 85 37.53 16.05 -0.65
N ARG A 86 36.66 15.06 -0.96
CA ARG A 86 37.02 13.62 -0.89
C ARG A 86 36.01 12.61 -1.47
N ALA A 87 35.27 12.98 -2.51
CA ALA A 87 34.46 12.05 -3.29
C ALA A 87 35.33 11.21 -4.25
N HIS A 88 36.10 10.25 -3.74
CA HIS A 88 36.72 9.20 -4.56
C HIS A 88 36.84 7.89 -3.76
N TYR A 89 35.69 7.32 -3.41
CA TYR A 89 35.56 5.87 -3.24
C TYR A 89 34.18 5.46 -3.75
N LEU A 90 34.17 4.94 -4.97
CA LEU A 90 32.99 4.63 -5.77
C LEU A 90 32.28 3.39 -5.20
N MET A 91 31.19 3.59 -4.47
CA MET A 91 30.09 2.62 -4.47
C MET A 91 29.10 3.07 -5.54
N SER A 92 29.04 2.31 -6.63
CA SER A 92 28.04 2.43 -7.67
C SER A 92 26.67 2.07 -7.09
N THR A 93 25.97 3.08 -6.57
CA THR A 93 24.51 3.07 -6.57
C THR A 93 24.08 3.12 -8.03
N GLU A 94 23.58 2.02 -8.58
CA GLU A 94 22.77 2.14 -9.78
C GLU A 94 21.59 3.04 -9.44
N SER A 95 21.54 4.16 -10.15
CA SER A 95 20.51 5.17 -10.10
C SER A 95 19.14 4.57 -10.37
N PHE A 96 18.26 4.57 -9.37
CA PHE A 96 16.85 4.74 -9.69
C PHE A 96 16.72 6.07 -10.43
N PRO A 97 16.01 6.15 -11.57
CA PRO A 97 15.75 7.44 -12.19
C PRO A 97 15.06 8.32 -11.15
N SER A 98 15.71 9.44 -10.81
CA SER A 98 15.14 10.45 -9.94
C SER A 98 13.83 10.92 -10.57
N TYR A 99 12.70 10.61 -9.93
CA TYR A 99 11.44 11.23 -10.28
C TYR A 99 11.64 12.75 -10.18
N PRO A 100 11.22 13.54 -11.19
CA PRO A 100 11.22 14.97 -11.03
C PRO A 100 10.35 15.29 -9.81
N VAL A 101 10.96 15.95 -8.82
CA VAL A 101 10.17 16.70 -7.84
C VAL A 101 9.44 17.74 -8.68
N PHE A 102 8.13 17.53 -8.86
CA PHE A 102 7.29 18.51 -9.50
C PHE A 102 7.40 19.80 -8.69
N SER A 103 8.11 20.79 -9.23
CA SER A 103 7.81 22.18 -8.89
C SER A 103 6.31 22.35 -9.10
N PRO A 104 5.55 22.91 -8.14
CA PRO A 104 4.13 23.15 -8.35
C PRO A 104 4.00 24.01 -9.60
N VAL A 105 3.54 23.39 -10.69
CA VAL A 105 3.19 24.11 -11.90
C VAL A 105 2.01 24.97 -11.50
N SER A 106 2.19 26.29 -11.49
CA SER A 106 1.09 27.24 -11.47
C SER A 106 0.38 27.12 -12.83
N LEU A 107 -0.46 26.09 -12.96
CA LEU A 107 -1.41 25.95 -14.04
C LEU A 107 -2.50 26.99 -13.81
N ASP A 108 -2.60 27.95 -14.73
CA ASP A 108 -3.73 28.84 -14.86
C ASP A 108 -4.93 27.98 -15.30
N TYR A 109 -5.71 27.51 -14.32
CA TYR A 109 -6.87 26.67 -14.55
C TYR A 109 -7.98 27.57 -15.11
N SER A 110 -8.02 27.73 -16.43
CA SER A 110 -9.21 28.23 -17.10
C SER A 110 -10.39 27.33 -16.70
N SER A 111 -11.35 27.92 -16.01
CA SER A 111 -12.43 27.31 -15.23
C SER A 111 -13.52 26.63 -16.09
N GLU A 112 -13.16 25.71 -16.97
CA GLU A 112 -14.14 24.78 -17.55
C GLU A 112 -14.22 23.55 -16.65
N GLY A 113 -14.99 23.72 -15.56
CA GLY A 113 -15.13 22.73 -14.51
C GLY A 113 -15.75 21.42 -15.00
N THR A 114 -15.13 20.30 -14.63
CA THR A 114 -15.70 18.97 -14.77
C THR A 114 -17.05 18.90 -14.02
N GLN A 115 -18.15 18.69 -14.74
CA GLN A 115 -19.49 18.60 -14.14
C GLN A 115 -19.87 17.15 -13.84
N GLY A 116 -20.12 16.83 -12.57
CA GLY A 116 -20.70 15.57 -12.14
C GLY A 116 -22.18 15.41 -12.55
N THR A 117 -22.62 14.16 -12.72
CA THR A 117 -23.99 13.81 -13.15
C THR A 117 -25.01 13.83 -12.01
N ILE A 118 -24.59 13.53 -10.79
CA ILE A 118 -25.43 13.65 -9.58
C ILE A 118 -25.23 15.04 -8.98
N ARG A 119 -26.29 15.85 -9.00
CA ARG A 119 -26.31 17.20 -8.42
C ARG A 119 -27.06 17.20 -7.09
N PRO A 120 -26.78 18.14 -6.18
CA PRO A 120 -27.61 18.32 -4.99
C PRO A 120 -29.08 18.54 -5.40
N ALA A 121 -29.99 17.77 -4.80
CA ALA A 121 -31.42 17.99 -4.98
C ALA A 121 -31.82 19.35 -4.40
N ALA A 122 -32.52 20.18 -5.19
CA ALA A 122 -32.87 21.55 -4.80
C ALA A 122 -33.84 21.59 -3.60
N ASN A 123 -34.83 20.70 -3.58
CA ASN A 123 -35.85 20.61 -2.53
C ASN A 123 -35.53 19.46 -1.57
N PHE A 124 -34.30 19.44 -1.04
CA PHE A 124 -33.82 18.35 -0.21
C PHE A 124 -34.41 18.40 1.21
N ASP A 125 -35.01 17.28 1.63
CA ASP A 125 -35.48 17.04 2.99
C ASP A 125 -34.92 15.69 3.48
N ALA A 126 -33.93 15.77 4.37
CA ALA A 126 -33.26 14.60 4.93
C ALA A 126 -34.20 13.70 5.75
N MET A 127 -35.18 14.29 6.44
CA MET A 127 -36.12 13.53 7.27
C MET A 127 -37.09 12.75 6.38
N ARG A 128 -37.56 13.39 5.31
CA ARG A 128 -38.43 12.73 4.33
C ARG A 128 -37.73 11.57 3.63
N ASP A 129 -36.50 11.75 3.18
CA ASP A 129 -35.73 10.68 2.57
C ASP A 129 -35.43 9.55 3.56
N ALA A 130 -35.14 9.86 4.83
CA ALA A 130 -34.97 8.87 5.88
C ALA A 130 -36.25 8.05 6.13
N GLU A 131 -37.43 8.67 6.05
CA GLU A 131 -38.73 7.99 6.13
C GLU A 131 -38.97 7.05 4.93
N ILE A 132 -38.64 7.49 3.71
CA ILE A 132 -38.73 6.67 2.50
C ILE A 132 -37.85 5.42 2.65
N LEU A 133 -36.58 5.60 3.02
CA LEU A 133 -35.65 4.48 3.24
C LEU A 133 -36.12 3.56 4.38
N ARG A 134 -36.65 4.12 5.47
CA ARG A 134 -37.17 3.31 6.59
C ARG A 134 -38.35 2.44 6.16
N LYS A 135 -39.24 2.99 5.32
CA LYS A 135 -40.40 2.29 4.78
C LYS A 135 -39.98 1.22 3.78
N ALA A 136 -39.00 1.51 2.93
CA ALA A 136 -38.46 0.57 1.96
C ALA A 136 -37.85 -0.69 2.62
N MET A 137 -37.30 -0.52 3.83
CA MET A 137 -36.71 -1.59 4.66
C MET A 137 -37.67 -2.12 5.75
N LYS A 138 -38.99 -1.94 5.60
CA LYS A 138 -39.96 -2.37 6.63
C LYS A 138 -40.86 -3.48 6.10
N GLY A 139 -40.75 -4.66 6.69
CA GLY A 139 -41.66 -5.78 6.44
C GLY A 139 -40.87 -7.00 5.99
N PHE A 140 -41.55 -7.89 5.26
CA PHE A 140 -40.89 -9.02 4.62
C PHE A 140 -40.45 -8.61 3.21
N GLY A 141 -39.16 -8.74 2.92
CA GLY A 141 -38.55 -8.22 1.70
C GLY A 141 -38.19 -6.73 1.80
N THR A 142 -37.57 -6.23 0.73
CA THR A 142 -37.02 -4.87 0.62
C THR A 142 -37.64 -4.19 -0.61
N ASP A 143 -37.89 -2.89 -0.57
CA ASP A 143 -38.23 -2.10 -1.76
C ASP A 143 -36.94 -1.50 -2.33
N GLU A 144 -36.22 -2.30 -3.12
CA GLU A 144 -34.94 -1.93 -3.72
C GLU A 144 -35.04 -0.68 -4.61
N GLN A 145 -36.16 -0.52 -5.31
CA GLN A 145 -36.36 0.60 -6.23
C GLN A 145 -36.47 1.93 -5.47
N ALA A 146 -37.22 1.96 -4.36
CA ALA A 146 -37.29 3.16 -3.52
C ALA A 146 -35.91 3.56 -2.94
N ILE A 147 -35.07 2.58 -2.59
CA ILE A 147 -33.69 2.82 -2.14
C ILE A 147 -32.87 3.45 -3.27
N VAL A 148 -32.92 2.89 -4.47
CA VAL A 148 -32.21 3.40 -5.65
C VAL A 148 -32.64 4.81 -6.00
N ASP A 149 -33.96 5.09 -6.02
CA ASP A 149 -34.51 6.39 -6.37
C ASP A 149 -34.04 7.49 -5.42
N VAL A 150 -33.93 7.21 -4.13
CA VAL A 150 -33.36 8.15 -3.15
C VAL A 150 -31.87 8.32 -3.37
N VAL A 151 -31.10 7.23 -3.40
CA VAL A 151 -29.62 7.31 -3.39
C VAL A 151 -29.07 7.90 -4.69
N ALA A 152 -29.64 7.53 -5.85
CA ALA A 152 -29.20 8.02 -7.15
C ALA A 152 -29.50 9.51 -7.37
N ASN A 153 -30.47 10.09 -6.65
CA ASN A 153 -30.91 11.48 -6.81
C ASN A 153 -30.48 12.40 -5.65
N ARG A 154 -29.49 12.00 -4.86
CA ARG A 154 -28.94 12.82 -3.76
C ARG A 154 -27.42 12.88 -3.85
N SER A 155 -26.86 14.07 -3.62
CA SER A 155 -25.41 14.22 -3.53
C SER A 155 -24.85 13.47 -2.31
N ASN A 156 -23.54 13.20 -2.28
CA ASN A 156 -22.94 12.51 -1.13
C ASN A 156 -23.15 13.29 0.18
N ASP A 157 -23.05 14.62 0.16
CA ASP A 157 -23.35 15.48 1.30
C ASP A 157 -24.80 15.30 1.80
N GLN A 158 -25.77 15.28 0.87
CA GLN A 158 -27.17 15.01 1.20
C GLN A 158 -27.35 13.60 1.78
N ARG A 159 -26.66 12.60 1.25
CA ARG A 159 -26.67 11.22 1.79
C ARG A 159 -26.10 11.16 3.22
N GLN A 160 -25.08 11.94 3.56
CA GLN A 160 -24.61 12.04 4.95
C GLN A 160 -25.69 12.65 5.86
N LYS A 161 -26.39 13.68 5.39
CA LYS A 161 -27.52 14.29 6.13
C LYS A 161 -28.68 13.31 6.32
N ILE A 162 -28.97 12.47 5.33
CA ILE A 162 -29.98 11.39 5.45
C ILE A 162 -29.56 10.39 6.54
N LYS A 163 -28.29 9.95 6.56
CA LYS A 163 -27.77 9.05 7.63
C LYS A 163 -27.98 9.64 9.02
N ALA A 164 -27.65 10.92 9.19
CA ALA A 164 -27.83 11.62 10.47
C ALA A 164 -29.32 11.76 10.85
N ALA A 165 -30.18 12.12 9.89
CA ALA A 165 -31.63 12.20 10.11
C ALA A 165 -32.23 10.85 10.49
N PHE A 166 -31.85 9.77 9.79
CA PHE A 166 -32.30 8.41 10.09
C PHE A 166 -31.92 7.98 11.50
N LYS A 167 -30.68 8.26 11.92
CA LYS A 167 -30.22 7.99 13.29
C LYS A 167 -31.02 8.77 14.33
N THR A 168 -31.31 10.04 14.05
CA THR A 168 -32.07 10.92 14.95
C THR A 168 -33.53 10.46 15.08
N MET A 169 -34.18 10.14 13.97
CA MET A 169 -35.60 9.79 13.94
C MET A 169 -35.89 8.40 14.50
N TYR A 170 -34.99 7.43 14.28
CA TYR A 170 -35.26 6.02 14.57
C TYR A 170 -34.31 5.38 15.58
N GLY A 171 -33.25 6.08 15.99
CA GLY A 171 -32.20 5.53 16.86
C GLY A 171 -31.33 4.45 16.19
N LYS A 172 -31.53 4.17 14.90
CA LYS A 172 -30.89 3.09 14.15
C LYS A 172 -29.77 3.57 13.24
N ASP A 173 -28.88 2.67 12.87
CA ASP A 173 -27.81 2.95 11.90
C ASP A 173 -28.30 2.57 10.50
N LEU A 174 -28.46 3.57 9.63
CA LEU A 174 -28.94 3.38 8.26
C LEU A 174 -28.04 2.42 7.45
N ILE A 175 -26.72 2.47 7.65
CA ILE A 175 -25.77 1.62 6.92
C ILE A 175 -25.90 0.18 7.37
N LYS A 176 -26.09 -0.03 8.69
CA LYS A 176 -26.33 -1.36 9.23
C LYS A 176 -27.66 -1.95 8.74
N ASP A 177 -28.72 -1.15 8.72
CA ASP A 177 -30.03 -1.59 8.23
C ASP A 177 -29.96 -1.90 6.72
N LEU A 178 -29.33 -1.06 5.88
CA LEU A 178 -29.15 -1.35 4.46
C LEU A 178 -28.33 -2.63 4.22
N LYS A 179 -27.31 -2.91 5.04
CA LYS A 179 -26.54 -4.15 4.99
C LYS A 179 -27.35 -5.40 5.29
N SER A 180 -28.35 -5.32 6.16
CA SER A 180 -29.18 -6.49 6.49
C SER A 180 -30.28 -6.75 5.48
N GLU A 181 -30.67 -5.73 4.72
CA GLU A 181 -31.80 -5.77 3.78
C GLU A 181 -31.38 -5.99 2.32
N LEU A 182 -30.13 -5.66 1.99
CA LEU A 182 -29.56 -5.84 0.66
C LEU A 182 -28.52 -6.97 0.68
N SER A 183 -28.21 -7.50 -0.50
CA SER A 183 -27.10 -8.45 -0.65
C SER A 183 -26.38 -8.25 -1.99
N GLY A 184 -25.18 -8.84 -2.09
CA GLY A 184 -24.41 -8.87 -3.32
C GLY A 184 -24.06 -7.47 -3.85
N ASN A 185 -24.11 -7.32 -5.17
CA ASN A 185 -23.65 -6.11 -5.85
C ASN A 185 -24.47 -4.86 -5.50
N MET A 186 -25.76 -5.04 -5.20
CA MET A 186 -26.63 -3.92 -4.85
C MET A 186 -26.31 -3.36 -3.47
N GLU A 187 -26.08 -4.24 -2.49
CA GLU A 187 -25.60 -3.84 -1.17
C GLU A 187 -24.31 -3.03 -1.32
N GLU A 188 -23.32 -3.59 -2.00
CA GLU A 188 -22.00 -2.98 -2.15
C GLU A 188 -22.06 -1.58 -2.79
N LEU A 189 -22.81 -1.43 -3.89
CA LEU A 189 -22.97 -0.14 -4.59
C LEU A 189 -23.67 0.91 -3.72
N ILE A 190 -24.78 0.54 -3.06
CA ILE A 190 -25.53 1.47 -2.21
C ILE A 190 -24.65 1.93 -1.04
N LEU A 191 -23.90 1.03 -0.43
CA LEU A 191 -22.99 1.37 0.66
C LEU A 191 -21.85 2.27 0.22
N ALA A 192 -21.24 2.00 -0.93
CA ALA A 192 -20.21 2.86 -1.53
C ALA A 192 -20.74 4.28 -1.74
N LEU A 193 -21.96 4.41 -2.26
CA LEU A 193 -22.60 5.71 -2.47
C LEU A 193 -22.85 6.48 -1.16
N PHE A 194 -22.97 5.81 -0.02
CA PHE A 194 -23.10 6.45 1.29
C PHE A 194 -21.77 6.71 2.02
N MET A 195 -20.63 6.24 1.50
CA MET A 195 -19.32 6.56 2.07
C MET A 195 -18.85 7.94 1.58
N PRO A 196 -18.27 8.79 2.45
CA PRO A 196 -17.55 9.96 1.99
C PRO A 196 -16.45 9.54 0.99
N PRO A 197 -16.18 10.28 -0.09
CA PRO A 197 -15.24 9.86 -1.12
C PRO A 197 -13.85 9.46 -0.58
N THR A 198 -13.26 10.29 0.28
CA THR A 198 -11.96 10.01 0.90
C THR A 198 -11.98 8.78 1.81
N TYR A 199 -13.10 8.51 2.47
CA TYR A 199 -13.27 7.31 3.28
C TYR A 199 -13.42 6.07 2.40
N TYR A 200 -14.13 6.18 1.27
CA TYR A 200 -14.26 5.10 0.31
C TYR A 200 -12.90 4.72 -0.29
N ASP A 201 -12.07 5.71 -0.63
CA ASP A 201 -10.71 5.49 -1.13
C ASP A 201 -9.86 4.79 -0.06
N ALA A 202 -9.87 5.29 1.18
CA ALA A 202 -9.14 4.70 2.29
C ALA A 202 -9.62 3.28 2.63
N TRP A 203 -10.92 3.04 2.59
CA TRP A 203 -11.53 1.73 2.80
C TRP A 203 -11.15 0.75 1.69
N SER A 204 -11.18 1.20 0.43
CA SER A 204 -10.77 0.41 -0.74
C SER A 204 -9.29 0.03 -0.66
N LEU A 205 -8.42 1.00 -0.31
CA LEU A 205 -7.00 0.75 -0.08
C LEU A 205 -6.79 -0.22 1.08
N ARG A 206 -7.46 -0.01 2.21
CA ARG A 206 -7.39 -0.90 3.38
C ARG A 206 -7.79 -2.32 3.01
N ASN A 207 -8.91 -2.53 2.32
CA ASN A 207 -9.33 -3.88 1.91
C ASN A 207 -8.34 -4.51 0.93
N ALA A 208 -7.80 -3.72 0.00
CA ALA A 208 -6.76 -4.20 -0.91
C ALA A 208 -5.47 -4.63 -0.17
N MET A 209 -5.14 -3.97 0.94
CA MET A 209 -3.96 -4.23 1.75
C MET A 209 -4.18 -5.25 2.88
N GLN A 210 -5.40 -5.44 3.36
CA GLN A 210 -5.71 -6.29 4.51
C GLN A 210 -5.58 -7.80 4.24
N GLY A 211 -5.16 -8.19 3.02
CA GLY A 211 -4.91 -9.60 2.70
C GLY A 211 -6.16 -10.47 2.71
N ASN A 212 -7.35 -9.87 2.80
CA ASN A 212 -8.64 -10.56 2.92
C ASN A 212 -9.13 -11.10 1.56
N ARG A 213 -8.20 -11.55 0.72
CA ARG A 213 -8.50 -12.18 -0.55
C ARG A 213 -9.19 -13.51 -0.25
N ASP A 214 -10.27 -13.78 -0.94
CA ASP A 214 -10.94 -15.08 -0.86
C ASP A 214 -9.93 -16.21 -1.17
N GLU A 215 -9.85 -17.22 -0.31
CA GLU A 215 -8.96 -18.36 -0.47
C GLU A 215 -9.64 -19.57 -1.15
N ASN A 216 -10.94 -19.44 -1.47
CA ASN A 216 -11.73 -20.52 -2.03
C ASN A 216 -11.17 -20.97 -3.39
N GLN A 217 -11.05 -22.29 -3.56
CA GLN A 217 -10.58 -22.93 -4.78
C GLN A 217 -11.69 -23.14 -5.80
N SER A 218 -12.96 -23.11 -5.39
CA SER A 218 -14.09 -23.26 -6.30
C SER A 218 -14.31 -22.02 -7.15
N VAL A 219 -14.67 -22.21 -8.42
CA VAL A 219 -14.91 -21.12 -9.38
C VAL A 219 -16.41 -20.98 -9.66
N ASN A 220 -16.94 -19.77 -9.48
CA ASN A 220 -18.25 -19.37 -9.95
C ASN A 220 -18.10 -18.69 -11.33
N HIS A 221 -18.39 -19.43 -12.40
CA HIS A 221 -18.25 -18.93 -13.76
C HIS A 221 -19.22 -17.80 -14.12
N GLN A 222 -20.39 -17.73 -13.49
CA GLN A 222 -21.32 -16.62 -13.68
C GLN A 222 -20.75 -15.33 -13.08
N MET A 223 -20.26 -15.40 -11.84
CA MET A 223 -19.59 -14.26 -11.21
C MET A 223 -18.36 -13.81 -12.02
N ALA A 224 -17.62 -14.75 -12.62
CA ALA A 224 -16.48 -14.41 -13.47
C ALA A 224 -16.90 -13.61 -14.72
N GLN A 225 -18.04 -13.95 -15.33
CA GLN A 225 -18.61 -13.19 -16.45
C GLN A 225 -19.09 -11.80 -16.00
N GLU A 226 -19.77 -11.71 -14.87
CA GLU A 226 -20.24 -10.44 -14.30
C GLU A 226 -19.08 -9.52 -13.91
N ASP A 227 -18.05 -10.05 -13.25
CA ASP A 227 -16.83 -9.31 -12.91
C ASP A 227 -16.10 -8.84 -14.18
N ALA A 228 -16.01 -9.69 -15.21
CA ALA A 228 -15.41 -9.32 -16.48
C ALA A 228 -16.18 -8.17 -17.14
N GLN A 229 -17.52 -8.24 -17.17
CA GLN A 229 -18.39 -7.18 -17.68
C GLN A 229 -18.18 -5.87 -16.92
N ARG A 230 -18.09 -5.94 -15.59
CA ARG A 230 -17.79 -4.77 -14.75
C ARG A 230 -16.45 -4.15 -15.09
N LEU A 231 -15.37 -4.95 -15.19
CA LEU A 231 -14.04 -4.45 -15.56
C LEU A 231 -14.03 -3.79 -16.93
N PHE A 232 -14.74 -4.37 -17.91
CA PHE A 232 -14.82 -3.81 -19.26
C PHE A 232 -15.53 -2.45 -19.28
N GLN A 233 -16.67 -2.36 -18.59
CA GLN A 233 -17.37 -1.08 -18.41
C GLN A 233 -16.55 -0.08 -17.59
N ALA A 234 -15.70 -0.57 -16.68
CA ALA A 234 -14.88 0.25 -15.81
C ALA A 234 -13.69 0.92 -16.49
N GLY A 235 -13.10 0.27 -17.50
CA GLY A 235 -12.02 0.85 -18.30
C GLY A 235 -12.47 1.28 -19.69
N GLU A 236 -12.67 0.31 -20.59
CA GLU A 236 -12.86 0.54 -22.04
C GLU A 236 -14.21 1.21 -22.40
N GLY A 237 -15.17 1.25 -21.47
CA GLY A 237 -16.50 1.83 -21.68
C GLY A 237 -16.63 3.34 -21.42
N ARG A 238 -15.56 4.04 -21.01
CA ARG A 238 -15.59 5.45 -20.59
C ARG A 238 -14.25 6.17 -20.82
N LEU A 239 -14.28 7.50 -20.83
CA LEU A 239 -13.08 8.34 -20.73
C LEU A 239 -12.62 8.38 -19.26
N GLY A 240 -11.47 7.77 -18.99
CA GLY A 240 -10.94 7.56 -17.64
C GLY A 240 -11.41 6.23 -17.02
N THR A 241 -10.70 5.76 -16.01
CA THR A 241 -10.95 4.43 -15.40
C THR A 241 -11.53 4.55 -14.00
N ASP A 242 -12.46 3.65 -13.67
CA ASP A 242 -12.92 3.44 -12.30
C ASP A 242 -11.98 2.50 -11.57
N GLU A 243 -10.96 3.14 -11.00
CA GLU A 243 -9.91 2.51 -10.22
C GLU A 243 -10.49 1.71 -9.06
N SER A 244 -11.62 2.14 -8.49
CA SER A 244 -12.26 1.44 -7.37
C SER A 244 -12.82 0.07 -7.77
N CYS A 245 -13.40 -0.03 -8.97
CA CYS A 245 -13.90 -1.29 -9.50
C CYS A 245 -12.76 -2.29 -9.77
N PHE A 246 -11.67 -1.82 -10.39
CA PHE A 246 -10.46 -2.62 -10.60
C PHE A 246 -9.87 -3.08 -9.27
N ASN A 247 -9.66 -2.16 -8.32
CA ASN A 247 -9.10 -2.47 -7.01
C ASN A 247 -9.96 -3.49 -6.27
N MET A 248 -11.29 -3.34 -6.29
CA MET A 248 -12.20 -4.28 -5.64
C MET A 248 -12.06 -5.69 -6.20
N ILE A 249 -12.23 -5.86 -7.52
CA ILE A 249 -12.25 -7.19 -8.13
C ILE A 249 -10.85 -7.82 -8.05
N LEU A 250 -9.81 -7.08 -8.45
CA LEU A 250 -8.46 -7.61 -8.51
C LEU A 250 -7.91 -7.90 -7.12
N ALA A 251 -8.18 -7.09 -6.10
CA ALA A 251 -7.62 -7.29 -4.77
C ALA A 251 -8.36 -8.36 -3.94
N THR A 252 -9.66 -8.58 -4.15
CA THR A 252 -10.49 -9.41 -3.25
C THR A 252 -10.79 -10.81 -3.77
N ARG A 253 -10.86 -11.04 -5.10
CA ARG A 253 -11.22 -12.36 -5.65
C ARG A 253 -10.12 -13.40 -5.44
N SER A 254 -10.51 -14.64 -5.19
CA SER A 254 -9.57 -15.76 -5.12
C SER A 254 -8.82 -15.91 -6.44
N PHE A 255 -7.60 -16.46 -6.40
CA PHE A 255 -6.80 -16.59 -7.63
C PHE A 255 -7.49 -17.47 -8.70
N PRO A 256 -8.12 -18.62 -8.34
CA PRO A 256 -8.89 -19.40 -9.31
C PRO A 256 -10.07 -18.62 -9.91
N GLN A 257 -10.83 -17.90 -9.07
CA GLN A 257 -11.94 -17.06 -9.53
C GLN A 257 -11.45 -15.95 -10.45
N LEU A 258 -10.39 -15.26 -10.04
CA LEU A 258 -9.81 -14.15 -10.79
C LEU A 258 -9.25 -14.61 -12.14
N LYS A 259 -8.64 -15.80 -12.20
CA LYS A 259 -8.21 -16.41 -13.46
C LYS A 259 -9.40 -16.60 -14.42
N ALA A 260 -10.51 -17.14 -13.93
CA ALA A 260 -11.71 -17.29 -14.74
C ALA A 260 -12.27 -15.93 -15.20
N THR A 261 -12.22 -14.91 -14.35
CA THR A 261 -12.57 -13.52 -14.72
C THR A 261 -11.67 -12.98 -15.81
N ILE A 262 -10.34 -13.19 -15.74
CA ILE A 262 -9.39 -12.78 -16.79
C ILE A 262 -9.73 -13.46 -18.12
N GLU A 263 -10.01 -14.76 -18.10
CA GLU A 263 -10.38 -15.52 -19.30
C GLU A 263 -11.74 -15.08 -19.88
N ALA A 264 -12.71 -14.72 -19.04
CA ALA A 264 -13.98 -14.15 -19.46
C ALA A 264 -13.82 -12.74 -20.06
N TYR A 265 -13.01 -11.90 -19.43
CA TYR A 265 -12.69 -10.56 -19.92
C TYR A 265 -12.05 -10.60 -21.30
N SER A 266 -11.02 -11.44 -21.48
CA SER A 266 -10.31 -11.55 -22.76
C SER A 266 -11.22 -11.95 -23.91
N ARG A 267 -12.20 -12.85 -23.66
CA ARG A 267 -13.20 -13.27 -24.65
C ARG A 267 -14.16 -12.13 -25.02
N MET A 268 -14.59 -11.35 -24.05
CA MET A 268 -15.57 -10.28 -24.25
C MET A 268 -14.94 -9.01 -24.85
N ALA A 269 -13.79 -8.58 -24.34
CA ALA A 269 -13.12 -7.35 -24.75
C ALA A 269 -12.27 -7.52 -26.01
N ASN A 270 -12.07 -8.77 -26.47
CA ASN A 270 -11.10 -9.14 -27.50
C ASN A 270 -9.70 -8.53 -27.25
N ARG A 271 -9.32 -8.48 -25.96
CA ARG A 271 -8.11 -7.82 -25.46
C ARG A 271 -7.75 -8.42 -24.11
N ASP A 272 -6.46 -8.62 -23.90
CA ASP A 272 -5.92 -9.11 -22.64
C ASP A 272 -6.05 -8.06 -21.51
N LEU A 273 -6.47 -8.52 -20.32
CA LEU A 273 -6.70 -7.65 -19.16
C LEU A 273 -5.40 -6.99 -18.64
N LEU A 274 -4.26 -7.69 -18.71
CA LEU A 274 -2.95 -7.12 -18.38
C LEU A 274 -2.64 -5.90 -19.28
N SER A 275 -2.98 -6.01 -20.57
CA SER A 275 -2.83 -4.93 -21.54
C SER A 275 -3.79 -3.77 -21.28
N SER A 276 -5.04 -4.02 -20.88
CA SER A 276 -5.96 -2.95 -20.46
C SER A 276 -5.44 -2.25 -19.20
N VAL A 277 -4.96 -2.97 -18.19
CA VAL A 277 -4.34 -2.35 -17.00
C VAL A 277 -3.14 -1.47 -17.37
N SER A 278 -2.32 -1.90 -18.34
CA SER A 278 -1.15 -1.12 -18.80
C SER A 278 -1.51 0.18 -19.51
N ARG A 279 -2.74 0.31 -20.02
CA ARG A 279 -3.22 1.53 -20.69
C ARG A 279 -3.86 2.51 -19.71
N GLU A 280 -4.50 1.98 -18.67
CA GLU A 280 -5.33 2.74 -17.75
C GLU A 280 -4.60 3.18 -16.47
N PHE A 281 -3.58 2.44 -16.06
CA PHE A 281 -2.84 2.70 -14.82
C PHE A 281 -1.38 2.99 -15.12
N SER A 282 -0.71 3.69 -14.21
CA SER A 282 0.74 3.91 -14.27
C SER A 282 1.42 3.73 -12.91
N GLY A 283 2.75 3.61 -12.93
CA GLY A 283 3.58 3.60 -11.73
C GLY A 283 3.34 2.40 -10.81
N TYR A 284 3.24 2.64 -9.51
CA TYR A 284 3.13 1.58 -8.51
C TYR A 284 1.78 0.85 -8.54
N ILE A 285 0.70 1.56 -8.89
CA ILE A 285 -0.63 0.96 -8.97
C ILE A 285 -0.67 -0.05 -10.12
N GLU A 286 -0.22 0.35 -11.31
CA GLU A 286 -0.09 -0.53 -12.47
C GLU A 286 0.75 -1.77 -12.12
N SER A 287 1.90 -1.58 -11.49
CA SER A 287 2.80 -2.66 -11.08
C SER A 287 2.14 -3.63 -10.08
N GLY A 288 1.39 -3.10 -9.11
CA GLY A 288 0.65 -3.90 -8.14
C GLY A 288 -0.47 -4.72 -8.78
N LEU A 289 -1.27 -4.10 -9.65
CA LEU A 289 -2.36 -4.79 -10.36
C LEU A 289 -1.83 -5.86 -11.32
N LYS A 290 -0.76 -5.59 -12.07
CA LYS A 290 -0.09 -6.59 -12.92
C LYS A 290 0.42 -7.77 -12.10
N THR A 291 1.02 -7.51 -10.96
CA THR A 291 1.50 -8.55 -10.04
C THR A 291 0.37 -9.49 -9.61
N ILE A 292 -0.78 -8.93 -9.22
CA ILE A 292 -1.98 -9.70 -8.86
C ILE A 292 -2.45 -10.58 -10.03
N LEU A 293 -2.54 -10.01 -11.25
CA LEU A 293 -2.98 -10.74 -12.44
C LEU A 293 -2.01 -11.88 -12.80
N GLN A 294 -0.70 -11.63 -12.76
CA GLN A 294 0.31 -12.65 -13.01
C GLN A 294 0.24 -13.78 -11.98
N CYS A 295 0.02 -13.45 -10.70
CA CYS A 295 -0.21 -14.43 -9.66
C CYS A 295 -1.46 -15.28 -9.92
N ALA A 296 -2.55 -14.68 -10.41
CA ALA A 296 -3.77 -15.40 -10.76
C ALA A 296 -3.56 -16.36 -11.94
N LEU A 297 -2.80 -15.92 -12.95
CA LEU A 297 -2.55 -16.70 -14.17
C LEU A 297 -1.61 -17.89 -13.90
N ASN A 298 -0.48 -17.64 -13.25
CA ASN A 298 0.51 -18.65 -12.91
C ASN A 298 1.42 -18.20 -11.77
N ARG A 299 0.98 -18.42 -10.53
CA ARG A 299 1.72 -18.03 -9.31
C ARG A 299 3.14 -18.61 -9.24
N PRO A 300 3.39 -19.90 -9.53
CA PRO A 300 4.75 -20.41 -9.51
C PRO A 300 5.66 -19.80 -10.58
N ALA A 301 5.14 -19.50 -11.78
CA ALA A 301 5.92 -18.80 -12.82
C ALA A 301 6.27 -17.36 -12.42
N PHE A 302 5.34 -16.65 -11.77
CA PHE A 302 5.58 -15.30 -11.26
C PHE A 302 6.75 -15.29 -10.26
N PHE A 303 6.77 -16.21 -9.30
CA PHE A 303 7.88 -16.29 -8.35
C PHE A 303 9.18 -16.78 -9.00
N ALA A 304 9.10 -17.68 -9.98
CA ALA A 304 10.27 -18.10 -10.76
C ALA A 304 10.91 -16.91 -11.48
N GLU A 305 10.11 -16.05 -12.10
CA GLU A 305 10.59 -14.83 -12.75
C GLU A 305 11.22 -13.86 -11.75
N ARG A 306 10.56 -13.63 -10.62
CA ARG A 306 11.10 -12.73 -9.58
C ARG A 306 12.41 -13.23 -8.99
N LEU A 307 12.55 -14.54 -8.77
CA LEU A 307 13.82 -15.15 -8.36
C LEU A 307 14.90 -14.95 -9.42
N TYR A 308 14.57 -15.15 -10.70
CA TYR A 308 15.56 -14.98 -11.77
C TYR A 308 16.09 -13.56 -11.81
N TYR A 309 15.21 -12.57 -11.82
CA TYR A 309 15.62 -11.17 -11.84
C TYR A 309 16.28 -10.70 -10.55
N SER A 310 16.05 -11.37 -9.41
CA SER A 310 16.78 -11.06 -8.17
C SER A 310 18.26 -11.45 -8.21
N MET A 311 18.64 -12.35 -9.12
CA MET A 311 20.03 -12.85 -9.28
C MET A 311 20.58 -12.59 -10.69
N LYS A 312 19.89 -11.80 -11.51
CA LYS A 312 20.28 -11.53 -12.89
C LYS A 312 21.09 -10.24 -12.94
N GLY A 313 22.36 -10.34 -13.31
CA GLY A 313 23.20 -9.18 -13.57
C GLY A 313 24.34 -9.08 -12.56
N ALA A 314 24.83 -7.86 -12.32
CA ALA A 314 25.82 -7.62 -11.29
C ALA A 314 25.13 -7.38 -9.94
N GLY A 315 25.49 -8.17 -8.93
CA GLY A 315 24.89 -8.11 -7.60
C GLY A 315 23.57 -8.89 -7.49
N THR A 316 23.04 -8.93 -6.28
CA THR A 316 21.87 -9.73 -5.91
C THR A 316 20.86 -8.86 -5.15
N ASP A 317 19.58 -8.93 -5.50
CA ASP A 317 18.49 -8.43 -4.65
C ASP A 317 18.20 -9.46 -3.56
N ASP A 318 19.04 -9.45 -2.53
CA ASP A 318 18.96 -10.38 -1.40
C ASP A 318 17.61 -10.35 -0.67
N SER A 319 16.98 -9.16 -0.59
CA SER A 319 15.68 -9.00 0.06
C SER A 319 14.60 -9.80 -0.67
N THR A 320 14.55 -9.69 -2.00
CA THR A 320 13.61 -10.47 -2.81
C THR A 320 13.94 -11.95 -2.81
N LEU A 321 15.22 -12.31 -2.95
CA LEU A 321 15.67 -13.70 -2.97
C LEU A 321 15.28 -14.43 -1.67
N VAL A 322 15.66 -13.88 -0.51
CA VAL A 322 15.36 -14.46 0.81
C VAL A 322 13.85 -14.51 1.05
N ARG A 323 13.15 -13.41 0.79
CA ARG A 323 11.70 -13.33 0.99
C ARG A 323 10.96 -14.44 0.22
N ILE A 324 11.31 -14.66 -1.05
CA ILE A 324 10.64 -15.69 -1.86
C ILE A 324 11.06 -17.09 -1.43
N VAL A 325 12.36 -17.35 -1.28
CA VAL A 325 12.86 -18.69 -0.88
C VAL A 325 12.25 -19.13 0.45
N VAL A 326 12.21 -18.25 1.45
CA VAL A 326 11.63 -18.56 2.77
C VAL A 326 10.11 -18.71 2.67
N SER A 327 9.39 -17.69 2.18
CA SER A 327 7.92 -17.68 2.21
C SER A 327 7.25 -18.72 1.31
N ARG A 328 7.97 -19.27 0.32
CA ARG A 328 7.43 -20.27 -0.61
C ARG A 328 7.92 -21.69 -0.35
N SER A 329 8.92 -21.86 0.53
CA SER A 329 9.56 -23.16 0.83
C SER A 329 8.57 -24.26 1.17
N GLU A 330 7.56 -23.96 1.99
CA GLU A 330 6.55 -24.90 2.45
C GLU A 330 5.25 -24.89 1.62
N ILE A 331 5.18 -24.10 0.54
CA ILE A 331 3.94 -23.88 -0.23
C ILE A 331 4.05 -24.47 -1.64
N ASP A 332 4.96 -23.94 -2.46
CA ASP A 332 5.04 -24.27 -3.89
C ASP A 332 6.45 -24.14 -4.48
N LEU A 333 7.49 -24.12 -3.63
CA LEU A 333 8.89 -23.99 -4.08
C LEU A 333 9.31 -25.11 -5.05
N VAL A 334 8.71 -26.30 -4.94
CA VAL A 334 8.93 -27.40 -5.90
C VAL A 334 8.47 -27.01 -7.31
N GLN A 335 7.25 -26.48 -7.45
CA GLN A 335 6.71 -26.04 -8.75
C GLN A 335 7.46 -24.81 -9.28
N ILE A 336 7.83 -23.88 -8.38
CA ILE A 336 8.66 -22.72 -8.73
C ILE A 336 9.99 -23.18 -9.34
N LYS A 337 10.69 -24.14 -8.72
CA LYS A 337 11.97 -24.68 -9.24
C LYS A 337 11.80 -25.33 -10.62
N GLN A 338 10.72 -26.07 -10.83
CA GLN A 338 10.44 -26.73 -12.12
C GLN A 338 10.23 -25.69 -13.23
N LEU A 339 9.38 -24.69 -12.99
CA LEU A 339 9.13 -23.62 -13.96
C LEU A 339 10.35 -22.74 -14.17
N PHE A 340 11.11 -22.42 -13.12
CA PHE A 340 12.37 -21.70 -13.23
C PHE A 340 13.32 -22.40 -14.21
N THR A 341 13.48 -23.72 -14.05
CA THR A 341 14.33 -24.53 -14.94
C THR A 341 13.82 -24.50 -16.37
N HIS A 342 12.52 -24.63 -16.57
CA HIS A 342 11.90 -24.55 -17.88
C HIS A 342 12.07 -23.17 -18.55
N MET A 343 11.89 -22.08 -17.79
CA MET A 343 11.91 -20.71 -18.31
C MET A 343 13.33 -20.22 -18.63
N TYR A 344 14.32 -20.59 -17.81
CA TYR A 344 15.66 -19.99 -17.86
C TYR A 344 16.77 -20.98 -18.22
N GLN A 345 16.46 -22.26 -18.42
CA GLN A 345 17.42 -23.31 -18.78
C GLN A 345 18.59 -23.42 -17.78
N LYS A 346 18.33 -23.03 -16.53
CA LYS A 346 19.23 -23.11 -15.37
C LYS A 346 18.41 -23.56 -14.18
N THR A 347 19.00 -24.33 -13.27
CA THR A 347 18.29 -24.67 -12.03
C THR A 347 18.37 -23.49 -11.05
N LEU A 348 17.36 -23.35 -10.19
CA LEU A 348 17.38 -22.34 -9.13
C LEU A 348 18.61 -22.49 -8.23
N GLY A 349 18.97 -23.73 -7.86
CA GLY A 349 20.13 -24.03 -7.04
C GLY A 349 21.44 -23.59 -7.69
N THR A 350 21.62 -23.86 -8.98
CA THR A 350 22.82 -23.42 -9.71
C THR A 350 22.94 -21.89 -9.78
N MET A 351 21.81 -21.18 -9.90
CA MET A 351 21.81 -19.72 -9.95
C MET A 351 22.12 -19.10 -8.58
N ILE A 352 21.53 -19.63 -7.51
CA ILE A 352 21.88 -19.25 -6.13
C ILE A 352 23.38 -19.50 -5.86
N ALA A 353 23.89 -20.67 -6.27
CA ALA A 353 25.27 -21.04 -6.01
C ALA A 353 26.30 -20.13 -6.69
N SER A 354 25.96 -19.60 -7.88
CA SER A 354 26.81 -18.66 -8.62
C SER A 354 26.74 -17.24 -8.08
N ASP A 355 25.60 -16.83 -7.52
CA ASP A 355 25.34 -15.43 -7.15
C ASP A 355 25.59 -15.15 -5.65
N THR A 356 25.64 -16.19 -4.82
CA THR A 356 25.82 -16.08 -3.37
C THR A 356 27.07 -16.82 -2.89
N SER A 357 27.53 -16.54 -1.67
CA SER A 357 28.72 -17.16 -1.09
C SER A 357 28.59 -17.47 0.42
N GLY A 358 29.59 -18.14 0.98
CA GLY A 358 29.67 -18.42 2.42
C GLY A 358 28.50 -19.24 3.01
N ASP A 359 28.22 -18.99 4.29
CA ASP A 359 27.10 -19.61 5.01
C ASP A 359 25.73 -19.24 4.45
N TYR A 360 25.61 -18.01 3.95
CA TYR A 360 24.39 -17.53 3.33
C TYR A 360 23.98 -18.40 2.13
N ARG A 361 24.93 -18.71 1.23
CA ARG A 361 24.70 -19.68 0.14
C ARG A 361 24.30 -21.05 0.66
N ARG A 362 25.02 -21.59 1.66
CA ARG A 362 24.74 -22.92 2.21
C ARG A 362 23.30 -23.02 2.71
N LEU A 363 22.84 -22.00 3.42
CA LEU A 363 21.49 -21.96 3.95
C LEU A 363 20.43 -21.88 2.84
N LEU A 364 20.62 -21.01 1.85
CA LEU A 364 19.69 -20.90 0.72
C LEU A 364 19.62 -22.20 -0.08
N LEU A 365 20.75 -22.86 -0.34
CA LEU A 365 20.81 -24.16 -1.02
C LEU A 365 20.09 -25.25 -0.24
N ALA A 366 20.26 -25.29 1.08
CA ALA A 366 19.54 -26.23 1.94
C ALA A 366 18.01 -26.04 1.86
N ILE A 367 17.54 -24.78 1.91
CA ILE A 367 16.09 -24.48 1.81
C ILE A 367 15.53 -24.88 0.43
N VAL A 368 16.29 -24.66 -0.65
CA VAL A 368 15.86 -25.11 -1.99
C VAL A 368 16.13 -26.60 -2.23
N GLY A 369 16.58 -27.36 -1.23
CA GLY A 369 16.79 -28.81 -1.31
C GLY A 369 17.93 -29.22 -2.24
N GLN A 370 19.12 -28.64 -2.05
CA GLN A 370 20.37 -28.94 -2.75
C GLN A 370 21.50 -29.33 -1.79
#